data_AF-A0A6L5G0B8-F1
#
_entry.id   AF-A0A6L5G0B8-F1
#
_cell.length_a   1.000
_cell.length_b   1.000
_cell.length_c   1.000
_cell.angle_alpha   90.00
_cell.angle_beta   90.00
_cell.angle_gamma   90.00
#
_symmetry.space_group_name_H-M   'P 1'
#
loop_
_entity.id
_entity.type
_entity.pdbx_description
1 polymer ?
#
loop_
_entity_poly.entity_id
_entity_poly.type
_entity_poly.pdbx_seq_one_letter_code
_entity_poly.pdbx_strand_id
1 'polypeptide(L)'
;MRDYEAMVIVDAALEEGDIQKAVDRFSGVITDAGGKVTKVDRWGVRRFAYEINHMKEGYYFVAQFSAEPETVSQLDRLFLISDEFVRGKVTLPVPATK
;
A
#
# COMPACT_ATOMS: atom_id res chain seq x y z
N MET A 1 15.02 -2.94 12.45
CA MET A 1 14.08 -3.25 11.33
C MET A 1 13.11 -4.32 11.74
N ARG A 2 11.84 -4.10 11.44
CA ARG A 2 10.77 -5.08 11.63
C ARG A 2 10.14 -5.35 10.27
N ASP A 3 9.62 -6.56 10.12
CA ASP A 3 8.81 -6.89 8.96
C ASP A 3 7.41 -6.31 9.15
N TYR A 4 6.85 -5.80 8.06
CA TYR A 4 5.53 -5.20 7.97
C TYR A 4 4.81 -5.73 6.73
N GLU A 5 3.49 -5.72 6.80
CA GLU A 5 2.61 -5.95 5.68
C GLU A 5 1.72 -4.72 5.51
N ALA A 6 1.72 -4.13 4.32
CA ALA A 6 0.80 -3.07 3.94
C ALA A 6 -0.20 -3.57 2.90
N MET A 7 -1.48 -3.40 3.20
CA MET A 7 -2.53 -3.51 2.21
C MET A 7 -2.94 -2.11 1.80
N VAL A 8 -2.86 -1.83 0.50
CA VAL A 8 -3.14 -0.50 -0.05
C VAL A 8 -4.16 -0.62 -1.17
N ILE A 9 -5.06 0.35 -1.20
CA ILE A 9 -6.10 0.53 -2.20
C ILE A 9 -5.79 1.80 -2.98
N VAL A 10 -5.61 1.65 -4.29
CA VAL A 10 -5.44 2.75 -5.25
C VAL A 10 -6.77 2.98 -5.97
N ASP A 11 -7.03 4.21 -6.38
CA ASP A 11 -8.18 4.53 -7.23
C ASP A 11 -8.11 3.73 -8.55
N ALA A 12 -9.18 3.00 -8.86
CA ALA A 12 -9.31 2.22 -10.08
C ALA A 12 -9.70 3.05 -11.31
N ALA A 13 -10.08 4.32 -11.13
CA ALA A 13 -10.32 5.25 -12.23
C ALA A 13 -9.03 5.73 -12.91
N LEU A 14 -7.88 5.52 -12.26
CA LEU A 14 -6.56 5.85 -12.80
C LEU A 14 -6.16 4.85 -13.90
N GLU A 15 -5.41 5.32 -14.88
CA GLU A 15 -4.86 4.43 -15.91
C GLU A 15 -3.83 3.46 -15.30
N GLU A 16 -3.64 2.30 -15.94
CA GLU A 16 -2.71 1.27 -15.47
C GLU A 16 -1.28 1.79 -15.26
N GLY A 17 -0.86 2.76 -16.09
CA GLY A 17 0.43 3.43 -15.95
C GLY A 17 0.55 4.26 -14.68
N ASP A 18 -0.52 4.91 -14.23
CA ASP A 18 -0.52 5.70 -13.00
C ASP A 18 -0.64 4.81 -11.75
N ILE A 19 -1.38 3.70 -11.84
CA ILE A 19 -1.38 2.66 -10.79
C ILE A 19 0.05 2.11 -10.59
N GLN A 20 0.77 1.86 -11.69
CA GLN A 20 2.15 1.40 -11.62
C GLN A 20 3.06 2.44 -10.93
N LYS A 21 2.93 3.72 -11.29
CA LYS A 21 3.66 4.82 -10.63
C LYS A 21 3.33 4.91 -9.14
N ALA A 22 2.08 4.71 -8.74
CA ALA A 22 1.68 4.72 -7.33
C ALA A 22 2.39 3.60 -6.54
N VAL A 23 2.45 2.39 -7.11
CA VAL A 23 3.17 1.25 -6.51
C VAL A 23 4.68 1.50 -6.45
N ASP A 24 5.25 2.09 -7.50
CA ASP A 24 6.67 2.42 -7.54
C ASP A 24 7.02 3.53 -6.54
N ARG A 25 6.14 4.53 -6.39
CA ARG A 25 6.27 5.59 -5.38
C ARG A 25 6.22 5.03 -3.97
N PHE A 26 5.28 4.13 -3.69
CA PHE A 26 5.20 3.42 -2.41
C PHE A 26 6.50 2.65 -2.12
N SER A 27 7.00 1.92 -3.11
CA SER A 27 8.25 1.16 -2.99
C SER A 27 9.47 2.06 -2.80
N GLY A 28 9.52 3.19 -3.51
CA GLY A 28 10.58 4.18 -3.44
C GLY A 28 10.73 4.79 -2.04
N VAL A 29 9.61 5.14 -1.39
CA VAL A 29 9.63 5.69 -0.03
C VAL A 29 10.22 4.70 0.98
N ILE A 30 9.94 3.40 0.80
CA ILE A 30 10.53 2.35 1.64
C ILE A 30 12.03 2.24 1.40
N THR A 31 12.47 2.22 0.13
CA THR A 31 13.90 2.10 -0.20
C THR A 31 14.71 3.33 0.19
N ASP A 32 14.14 4.53 0.03
CA ASP A 32 14.78 5.80 0.39
C ASP A 32 14.98 5.92 1.91
N ALA A 33 14.07 5.36 2.70
CA ALA A 33 14.20 5.27 4.15
C ALA A 33 15.14 4.13 4.62
N GLY A 34 15.81 3.43 3.70
CA GLY A 34 16.70 2.32 4.00
C GLY A 34 16.00 0.99 4.29
N GLY A 35 14.69 0.90 4.04
CA GLY A 35 13.91 -0.34 4.11
C GLY A 35 14.07 -1.22 2.88
N LYS A 36 13.63 -2.47 2.98
CA LYS A 36 13.65 -3.45 1.89
C LYS A 36 12.26 -3.96 1.61
N VAL A 37 11.80 -3.83 0.36
CA VAL A 37 10.56 -4.49 -0.09
C VAL A 37 10.88 -5.96 -0.42
N THR A 38 10.20 -6.88 0.25
CA THR A 38 10.39 -8.33 0.08
C THR A 38 9.48 -8.88 -1.02
N LYS A 39 8.22 -8.45 -1.03
CA LYS A 39 7.21 -8.95 -1.97
C LYS A 39 6.15 -7.88 -2.23
N VAL A 40 5.69 -7.81 -3.48
CA VAL A 40 4.52 -7.01 -3.87
C VAL A 40 3.56 -7.92 -4.62
N ASP A 41 2.44 -8.23 -4.01
CA ASP A 41 1.34 -9.00 -4.60
C ASP A 41 0.25 -8.05 -5.09
N ARG A 42 0.02 -8.05 -6.41
CA ARG A 42 -1.00 -7.21 -7.06
C ARG A 42 -2.28 -8.01 -7.24
N TRP A 43 -3.36 -7.56 -6.63
CA TRP A 43 -4.65 -8.26 -6.63
C TRP A 43 -5.61 -7.74 -7.71
N GLY A 44 -5.27 -6.64 -8.37
CA GLY A 44 -6.09 -6.04 -9.41
C GLY A 44 -7.27 -5.24 -8.85
N VAL A 45 -8.19 -4.86 -9.74
CA VAL A 45 -9.41 -4.14 -9.38
C VAL A 45 -10.39 -5.08 -8.68
N ARG A 46 -10.86 -4.67 -7.51
CA ARG A 46 -11.91 -5.38 -6.76
C ARG A 46 -12.99 -4.40 -6.31
N ARG A 47 -14.22 -4.90 -6.28
CA ARG A 47 -15.38 -4.15 -5.80
C ARG A 47 -15.42 -4.13 -4.28
N PHE A 48 -15.66 -2.97 -3.69
CA PHE A 48 -15.80 -2.80 -2.25
C PHE A 48 -17.15 -3.32 -1.75
N ALA A 49 -17.19 -3.74 -0.48
CA ALA A 49 -18.45 -4.12 0.17
C ALA A 49 -19.37 -2.92 0.46
N TYR A 50 -18.78 -1.72 0.59
CA TYR A 50 -19.47 -0.45 0.78
C TYR A 50 -18.71 0.65 0.04
N GLU A 51 -19.40 1.75 -0.25
CA GLU A 51 -18.80 2.89 -0.95
C GLU A 51 -17.78 3.60 -0.05
N ILE A 52 -16.57 3.83 -0.56
CA ILE A 52 -15.49 4.55 0.12
C ILE A 52 -15.18 5.76 -0.74
N ASN A 53 -15.28 6.98 -0.20
CA ASN A 53 -15.03 8.23 -0.96
C ASN A 53 -15.78 8.28 -2.30
N HIS A 54 -17.06 7.87 -2.31
CA HIS A 54 -17.88 7.77 -3.52
C HIS A 54 -17.42 6.76 -4.59
N MET A 55 -16.42 5.94 -4.29
CA MET A 55 -15.93 4.87 -5.14
C MET A 55 -16.50 3.51 -4.72
N LYS A 56 -16.79 2.67 -5.71
CA LYS A 56 -17.34 1.32 -5.52
C LYS A 56 -16.31 0.22 -5.78
N GLU A 57 -15.19 0.56 -6.38
CA GLU A 57 -14.10 -0.36 -6.71
C GLU A 57 -12.76 0.34 -6.56
N GLY A 58 -11.71 -0.46 -6.40
CA GLY A 58 -10.35 0.03 -6.26
C GLY A 58 -9.34 -1.05 -6.60
N TYR A 59 -8.13 -0.63 -6.94
CA TYR A 59 -7.03 -1.53 -7.22
C TYR A 59 -6.32 -1.92 -5.93
N TYR A 60 -6.28 -3.21 -5.63
CA TYR A 60 -5.65 -3.74 -4.43
C TYR A 60 -4.23 -4.20 -4.72
N PHE A 61 -3.30 -3.81 -3.85
CA PHE A 61 -2.01 -4.45 -3.74
C PHE A 61 -1.62 -4.67 -2.29
N VAL A 62 -0.88 -5.75 -2.06
CA VAL A 62 -0.31 -6.11 -0.76
C VAL A 62 1.20 -6.09 -0.91
N ALA A 63 1.87 -5.34 -0.05
CA ALA A 63 3.32 -5.26 -0.03
C ALA A 63 3.86 -5.75 1.32
N GLN A 64 4.81 -6.67 1.28
CA GLN A 64 5.58 -7.13 2.42
C GLN A 64 6.95 -6.48 2.35
N PHE A 65 7.35 -5.80 3.42
CA PHE A 65 8.60 -5.06 3.48
C PHE A 65 9.17 -5.05 4.89
N SER A 66 10.48 -4.87 4.99
CA SER A 66 11.19 -4.68 6.23
C SER A 66 11.63 -3.23 6.33
N ALA A 67 11.25 -2.54 7.40
CA ALA A 67 11.57 -1.12 7.59
C ALA A 67 11.74 -0.76 9.07
N GLU A 68 12.17 0.47 9.34
CA GLU A 68 12.14 1.04 10.68
C GLU A 68 10.73 1.61 10.98
N PRO A 69 10.33 1.70 12.27
CA PRO A 69 9.01 2.24 12.65
C PRO A 69 8.76 3.68 12.17
N GLU A 70 9.82 4.47 11.98
CA GLU A 70 9.73 5.83 11.46
C GLU A 70 9.21 5.87 10.01
N THR A 71 9.66 4.92 9.18
CA THR A 71 9.19 4.76 7.80
C THR A 71 7.70 4.46 7.74
N VAL A 72 7.15 3.69 8.69
CA VAL A 72 5.71 3.42 8.75
C VAL A 72 4.90 4.69 8.98
N SER A 73 5.38 5.57 9.86
CA SER A 73 4.73 6.87 10.11
C SER A 73 4.78 7.78 8.88
N GLN A 74 5.85 7.70 8.09
CA GLN A 74 5.96 8.42 6.82
C GLN A 74 5.01 7.87 5.76
N LEU A 75 4.85 6.54 5.69
CA LEU A 75 3.89 5.89 4.78
C LEU A 75 2.45 6.25 5.12
N ASP A 76 2.08 6.25 6.40
CA ASP A 76 0.75 6.68 6.84
C ASP A 76 0.48 8.15 6.44
N ARG A 77 1.49 9.01 6.56
CA ARG A 77 1.39 10.40 6.10
C ARG A 77 1.25 10.49 4.58
N LEU A 78 1.96 9.66 3.82
CA LEU A 78 1.85 9.61 2.36
C LEU A 78 0.44 9.21 1.94
N PHE A 79 -0.16 8.20 2.56
CA PHE A 79 -1.53 7.78 2.28
C PHE A 79 -2.57 8.88 2.57
N LEU A 80 -2.29 9.79 3.50
CA LEU A 80 -3.18 10.92 3.81
C LEU A 80 -3.04 12.10 2.84
N ILE A 81 -1.87 12.27 2.23
CA ILE A 81 -1.58 13.43 1.36
C ILE A 81 -1.87 13.11 -0.12
N SER A 82 -1.63 11.86 -0.52
CA SER A 82 -1.80 11.43 -1.91
C SER A 82 -3.25 11.03 -2.18
N ASP A 83 -3.94 11.80 -3.02
CA ASP A 83 -5.32 11.51 -3.45
C ASP A 83 -5.46 10.19 -4.23
N GLU A 84 -4.37 9.67 -4.80
CA GLU A 84 -4.34 8.39 -5.52
C GLU A 84 -4.60 7.18 -4.61
N PHE A 85 -4.33 7.31 -3.30
CA PHE A 85 -4.53 6.24 -2.33
C PHE A 85 -5.86 6.42 -1.60
N VAL A 86 -6.80 5.53 -1.88
CA VAL A 86 -8.10 5.54 -1.22
C VAL A 86 -7.98 5.11 0.24
N ARG A 87 -7.16 4.10 0.50
CA ARG A 87 -6.94 3.57 1.85
C ARG A 87 -5.67 2.75 1.92
N GLY A 88 -4.85 3.02 2.93
CA GLY A 88 -3.74 2.16 3.33
C GLY A 88 -3.98 1.57 4.72
N LYS A 89 -3.51 0.35 4.95
CA LYS A 89 -3.40 -0.22 6.29
C LYS A 89 -2.08 -0.95 6.40
N VAL A 90 -1.22 -0.48 7.31
CA VAL A 90 0.02 -1.16 7.69
C VAL A 90 -0.24 -2.02 8.92
N THR A 91 0.24 -3.26 8.89
CA THR A 91 0.15 -4.22 10.00
C THR A 91 1.49 -4.88 10.22
N LEU A 92 1.74 -5.31 11.45
CA LEU A 92 2.79 -6.27 11.72
C LEU A 92 2.35 -7.62 11.13
N PRO A 93 3.24 -8.38 10.48
CA PRO A 93 2.92 -9.67 9.92
C PRO A 93 2.39 -10.56 11.04
N VAL A 94 1.17 -11.05 10.86
CA VAL A 94 0.61 -12.02 11.78
C VAL A 94 1.46 -13.28 11.65
N PRO A 95 2.09 -13.78 12.73
CA PRO A 95 2.81 -15.04 12.65
C PRO A 95 1.80 -16.11 12.21
N ALA A 96 2.11 -16.79 11.11
CA ALA A 96 1.32 -17.91 10.62
C ALA A 96 1.22 -18.91 11.78
N THR A 97 0.07 -18.92 12.46
CA THR A 97 -0.22 -19.89 13.51
C THR A 97 -0.35 -21.23 12.81
N LYS A 98 0.61 -22.11 13.08
CA LYS A 98 0.62 -23.50 12.61
C LYS A 98 -0.62 -24.25 13.06
#